data_AF-A0A520DXF5-F1
#
_entry.id   AF-A0A520DXF5-F1
#
_cell.length_a   1.000
_cell.length_b   1.000
_cell.length_c   1.000
_cell.angle_alpha   90.00
_cell.angle_beta   90.00
_cell.angle_gamma   90.00
#
_symmetry.space_group_name_H-M   'P 1'
#
loop_
_entity.id
_entity.type
_entity.pdbx_description
1 polymer ?
#
loop_
_entity_poly.entity_id
_entity_poly.type
_entity_poly.pdbx_seq_one_letter_code
_entity_poly.pdbx_strand_id
1 'polypeptide(L)'
;MRFIFKILFALTLLLNVGIAQAQIKQLRLSRVDEMADLPQPLKIIDWKLMAQNFDKTIYDFNAKGKYWPMIWMDSTHKNFNQPVMGIYTAVGDVRQGKNNKGMFHEALANMGAVMGASLIGIDKSKQNGMNYPAMLKNYFNRDTKWNIMMNNTAPEVALLGGGYGRDWWYDVYPNVLFYAICEQYPNEKDFDWIAKSIAEQFYKADSILNGNYNYSYFDYGQMKPMKNQICAQQDAAAGHAWVLYAAYKKFGDKRYLQGAINAMTALESNKINPTYELLMPFGAYLAARMNVEQGTNFDVQKLLGWTFDGTAVCREGWGVLTGKWNGYDISGVVGSTVDHGGYGFLMNTFDAAWPLVPTVRYDPAYANAIG
;
A
#
# COMPACT_ATOMS: atom_id res chain seq x y z
N MET A 1 34.71 8.75 55.10
CA MET A 1 33.42 9.05 54.43
C MET A 1 33.56 9.74 53.07
N ARG A 2 34.28 10.87 52.95
CA ARG A 2 34.44 11.59 51.66
C ARG A 2 35.18 10.82 50.54
N PHE A 3 36.05 9.87 50.88
CA PHE A 3 36.83 9.09 49.89
C PHE A 3 36.01 7.95 49.27
N ILE A 4 35.21 7.25 50.07
CA ILE A 4 34.31 6.18 49.64
C ILE A 4 33.22 6.73 48.71
N PHE A 5 32.74 7.95 48.97
CA PHE A 5 31.75 8.63 48.13
C PHE A 5 32.28 8.97 46.73
N LYS A 6 33.56 9.32 46.60
CA LYS A 6 34.20 9.59 45.30
C LYS A 6 34.40 8.32 44.48
N ILE A 7 34.70 7.20 45.13
CA ILE A 7 34.85 5.89 44.47
C ILE A 7 33.49 5.37 43.99
N LEU A 8 32.43 5.51 44.82
CA LEU A 8 31.08 5.13 44.42
C LEU A 8 30.57 5.97 43.23
N PHE A 9 30.87 7.27 43.21
CA PHE A 9 30.48 8.18 42.13
C PHE A 9 31.24 7.91 40.82
N ALA A 10 32.51 7.50 40.89
CA ALA A 10 33.28 7.07 39.73
C ALA A 10 32.78 5.73 39.16
N LEU A 11 32.40 4.78 40.02
CA LEU A 11 31.80 3.51 39.63
C LEU A 11 30.42 3.68 38.99
N THR A 12 29.58 4.60 39.48
CA THR A 12 28.29 4.91 38.83
C THR A 12 28.45 5.67 37.52
N LEU A 13 29.48 6.52 37.35
CA LEU A 13 29.79 7.09 36.03
C LEU A 13 30.29 6.01 35.05
N LEU A 14 31.16 5.10 35.48
CA LEU A 14 31.65 4.00 34.63
C LEU A 14 30.55 2.99 34.26
N LEU A 15 29.59 2.74 35.15
CA LEU A 15 28.40 1.94 34.84
C LEU A 15 27.43 2.64 33.87
N ASN A 16 27.42 3.98 33.83
CA ASN A 16 26.60 4.75 32.87
C ASN A 16 27.27 4.89 31.49
N VAL A 17 28.61 4.82 31.38
CA VAL A 17 29.31 4.77 30.08
C VAL A 17 29.13 3.40 29.40
N GLY A 18 28.69 2.38 30.14
CA GLY A 18 28.40 1.03 29.62
C GLY A 18 27.09 0.88 28.84
N ILE A 19 26.26 1.93 28.74
CA ILE A 19 25.08 1.96 27.85
C ILE A 19 25.41 2.82 26.62
N ALA A 20 26.58 2.58 26.01
CA ALA A 20 26.69 2.82 24.59
C ALA A 20 25.84 1.73 23.92
N GLN A 21 24.61 2.06 23.49
CA GLN A 21 23.87 1.15 22.61
C GLN A 21 24.82 0.83 21.45
N ALA A 22 25.22 -0.43 21.32
CA ALA A 22 26.05 -0.86 20.20
C ALA A 22 25.35 -0.39 18.92
N GLN A 23 26.06 0.40 18.11
CA GLN A 23 25.50 0.95 16.88
C GLN A 23 24.97 -0.22 16.04
N ILE A 24 23.69 -0.19 15.70
CA ILE A 24 23.06 -1.24 14.91
C ILE A 24 23.78 -1.29 13.56
N LYS A 25 24.36 -2.46 13.25
CA LYS A 25 25.06 -2.68 11.99
C LYS A 25 24.07 -2.47 10.84
N GLN A 26 24.40 -1.54 9.96
CA GLN A 26 23.58 -1.25 8.80
C GLN A 26 23.76 -2.34 7.73
N LEU A 27 22.64 -2.80 7.17
CA LEU A 27 22.56 -3.72 6.05
C LEU A 27 22.39 -2.92 4.75
N ARG A 28 22.86 -3.51 3.64
CA ARG A 28 22.90 -2.86 2.34
C ARG A 28 21.88 -3.49 1.40
N LEU A 29 21.31 -2.66 0.54
CA LEU A 29 20.51 -3.09 -0.60
C LEU A 29 21.28 -2.71 -1.87
N SER A 30 21.63 -3.70 -2.69
CA SER A 30 22.50 -3.51 -3.85
C SER A 30 22.01 -2.40 -4.79
N ARG A 31 20.70 -2.35 -5.06
CA ARG A 31 20.11 -1.29 -5.89
C ARG A 31 20.21 0.10 -5.26
N VAL A 32 20.12 0.22 -3.94
CA VAL A 32 20.27 1.51 -3.23
C VAL A 32 21.72 1.97 -3.27
N ASP A 33 22.69 1.05 -3.20
CA ASP A 33 24.11 1.36 -3.31
C ASP A 33 24.51 1.96 -4.67
N GLU A 34 23.65 1.87 -5.69
CA GLU A 34 23.84 2.51 -7.00
C GLU A 34 23.41 3.99 -6.99
N MET A 35 22.64 4.42 -6.00
CA MET A 35 22.10 5.77 -5.90
C MET A 35 23.15 6.73 -5.36
N ALA A 36 23.06 8.00 -5.76
CA ALA A 36 23.88 9.03 -5.14
C ALA A 36 23.38 9.31 -3.71
N ASP A 37 24.30 9.53 -2.77
CA ASP A 37 23.96 9.93 -1.39
C ASP A 37 23.09 11.20 -1.36
N LEU A 38 23.25 12.08 -2.34
CA LEU A 38 22.44 13.27 -2.54
C LEU A 38 22.07 13.41 -4.02
N PRO A 39 20.76 13.51 -4.36
CA PRO A 39 20.34 13.69 -5.74
C PRO A 39 20.80 15.05 -6.28
N GLN A 40 21.08 15.13 -7.57
CA GLN A 40 21.54 16.38 -8.22
C GLN A 40 20.70 16.73 -9.45
N PRO A 41 20.01 17.90 -9.46
CA PRO A 41 19.95 18.89 -8.38
C PRO A 41 19.06 18.44 -7.20
N LEU A 42 19.48 18.74 -5.97
CA LEU A 42 18.66 18.48 -4.78
C LEU A 42 17.48 19.47 -4.73
N LYS A 43 16.26 18.94 -4.75
CA LYS A 43 15.04 19.67 -4.46
C LYS A 43 14.24 18.91 -3.43
N ILE A 44 13.93 19.57 -2.32
CA ILE A 44 13.09 18.99 -1.26
C ILE A 44 11.67 19.49 -1.47
N ILE A 45 10.73 18.56 -1.64
CA ILE A 45 9.30 18.86 -1.73
C ILE A 45 8.74 18.92 -0.32
N ASP A 46 8.03 19.99 0.02
CA ASP A 46 7.19 20.02 1.21
C ASP A 46 5.94 19.17 0.93
N TRP A 47 6.01 17.88 1.28
CA TRP A 47 4.95 16.91 1.03
C TRP A 47 3.65 17.25 1.78
N LYS A 48 3.75 17.90 2.95
CA LYS A 48 2.57 18.33 3.70
C LYS A 48 1.87 19.46 2.95
N LEU A 49 2.60 20.48 2.52
CA LEU A 49 2.06 21.58 1.72
C LEU A 49 1.52 21.07 0.37
N MET A 50 2.22 20.14 -0.28
CA MET A 50 1.77 19.50 -1.52
C MET A 50 0.41 18.82 -1.32
N ALA A 51 0.26 18.01 -0.27
CA ALA A 51 -1.00 17.34 0.04
C ALA A 51 -2.13 18.33 0.38
N GLN A 52 -1.85 19.40 1.13
CA GLN A 52 -2.82 20.46 1.41
C GLN A 52 -3.28 21.18 0.13
N ASN A 53 -2.34 21.49 -0.77
CA ASN A 53 -2.64 22.14 -2.03
C ASN A 53 -3.40 21.22 -2.99
N PHE A 54 -3.01 19.95 -3.07
CA PHE A 54 -3.75 18.93 -3.82
C PHE A 54 -5.19 18.85 -3.32
N ASP A 55 -5.37 18.70 -2.01
CA ASP A 55 -6.69 18.60 -1.38
C ASP A 55 -7.59 19.78 -1.74
N LYS A 56 -7.11 21.00 -1.49
CA LYS A 56 -7.82 22.25 -1.77
C LYS A 56 -8.18 22.39 -3.25
N THR A 57 -7.26 22.04 -4.14
CA THR A 57 -7.43 22.24 -5.58
C THR A 57 -8.36 21.21 -6.18
N ILE A 58 -8.22 19.95 -5.80
CA ILE A 58 -8.98 18.84 -6.38
C ILE A 58 -10.40 18.78 -5.83
N TYR A 59 -10.60 19.09 -4.55
CA TYR A 59 -11.92 19.06 -3.91
C TYR A 59 -12.78 20.31 -4.14
N ASP A 60 -12.38 21.18 -5.07
CA ASP A 60 -13.20 22.31 -5.51
C ASP A 60 -14.19 21.88 -6.61
N PHE A 61 -15.43 21.57 -6.20
CA PHE A 61 -16.55 21.28 -7.10
C PHE A 61 -16.90 22.46 -8.03
N ASN A 62 -16.52 23.68 -7.68
CA ASN A 62 -16.82 24.88 -8.46
C ASN A 62 -15.71 25.26 -9.43
N ALA A 63 -14.57 24.56 -9.41
CA ALA A 63 -13.45 24.81 -10.30
C ALA A 63 -13.90 24.83 -11.77
N LYS A 64 -13.37 25.79 -12.55
CA LYS A 64 -13.72 26.01 -13.96
C LYS A 64 -12.48 25.85 -14.83
N GLY A 65 -12.68 25.30 -16.02
CA GLY A 65 -11.63 25.12 -17.02
C GLY A 65 -11.88 23.88 -17.87
N LYS A 66 -11.04 23.65 -18.88
CA LYS A 66 -11.22 22.58 -19.87
C LYS A 66 -11.38 21.18 -19.25
N TYR A 67 -10.66 20.91 -18.17
CA TYR A 67 -10.66 19.60 -17.48
C TYR A 67 -11.20 19.70 -16.04
N TRP A 68 -11.77 20.83 -15.65
CA TRP A 68 -12.29 21.07 -14.29
C TRP A 68 -13.81 21.03 -14.26
N PRO A 69 -14.44 20.60 -13.15
CA PRO A 69 -13.81 20.15 -11.90
C PRO A 69 -13.19 18.75 -12.00
N MET A 70 -12.24 18.46 -11.09
CA MET A 70 -11.53 17.17 -11.02
C MET A 70 -12.30 16.09 -10.27
N ILE A 71 -13.44 16.45 -9.68
CA ILE A 71 -14.34 15.56 -8.98
C ILE A 71 -15.78 15.77 -9.43
N TRP A 72 -16.61 14.74 -9.25
CA TRP A 72 -18.04 14.76 -9.52
C TRP A 72 -18.78 13.85 -8.54
N MET A 73 -20.11 13.88 -8.57
CA MET A 73 -20.94 12.93 -7.82
C MET A 73 -21.43 11.82 -8.76
N ASP A 74 -21.03 10.58 -8.50
CA ASP A 74 -21.70 9.38 -8.98
C ASP A 74 -23.02 9.20 -8.22
N SER A 75 -24.13 9.20 -8.95
CA SER A 75 -25.50 9.02 -8.42
C SER A 75 -26.12 7.71 -8.89
N THR A 76 -25.31 6.67 -9.10
CA THR A 76 -25.79 5.35 -9.57
C THR A 76 -26.12 4.38 -8.43
N HIS A 77 -25.77 4.73 -7.18
CA HIS A 77 -26.15 3.98 -5.97
C HIS A 77 -25.67 2.52 -5.96
N LYS A 78 -24.52 2.23 -6.60
CA LYS A 78 -23.92 0.90 -6.66
C LYS A 78 -23.46 0.41 -5.29
N ASN A 79 -23.75 -0.85 -4.95
CA ASN A 79 -23.58 -1.50 -3.64
C ASN A 79 -24.33 -0.85 -2.46
N PHE A 80 -24.36 0.48 -2.34
CA PHE A 80 -25.04 1.18 -1.26
C PHE A 80 -25.91 2.30 -1.83
N ASN A 81 -27.10 2.45 -1.24
CA ASN A 81 -28.07 3.46 -1.64
C ASN A 81 -27.65 4.87 -1.18
N GLN A 82 -26.60 5.40 -1.78
CA GLN A 82 -26.07 6.74 -1.58
C GLN A 82 -25.29 7.21 -2.82
N PRO A 83 -25.26 8.51 -3.11
CA PRO A 83 -24.30 9.05 -4.07
C PRO A 83 -22.89 9.00 -3.50
N VAL A 84 -21.88 8.91 -4.37
CA VAL A 84 -20.47 8.88 -3.99
C VAL A 84 -19.63 9.81 -4.85
N MET A 85 -18.49 10.22 -4.32
CA MET A 85 -17.56 11.07 -5.04
C MET A 85 -16.75 10.23 -6.04
N GLY A 86 -16.71 10.70 -7.28
CA GLY A 86 -15.74 10.27 -8.28
C GLY A 86 -14.64 11.32 -8.42
N ILE A 87 -13.41 10.85 -8.58
CA ILE A 87 -12.22 11.65 -8.88
C ILE A 87 -11.61 11.15 -10.18
N TYR A 88 -11.08 12.05 -11.00
CA TYR A 88 -10.36 11.64 -12.19
C TYR A 88 -9.04 10.98 -11.79
N THR A 89 -8.82 9.73 -12.20
CA THR A 89 -7.51 9.07 -12.09
C THR A 89 -6.51 9.70 -13.07
N ALA A 90 -6.98 9.99 -14.29
CA ALA A 90 -6.22 10.67 -15.33
C ALA A 90 -7.00 11.90 -15.81
N VAL A 91 -6.32 13.05 -15.86
CA VAL A 91 -6.92 14.33 -16.24
C VAL A 91 -7.49 14.24 -17.66
N GLY A 92 -8.81 14.42 -17.79
CA GLY A 92 -9.49 14.40 -19.08
C GLY A 92 -9.76 13.01 -19.65
N ASP A 93 -9.68 11.95 -18.84
CA ASP A 93 -10.10 10.61 -19.27
C ASP A 93 -11.56 10.63 -19.74
N VAL A 94 -11.76 10.34 -21.03
CA VAL A 94 -13.06 10.38 -21.70
C VAL A 94 -14.03 9.30 -21.20
N ARG A 95 -13.58 8.37 -20.38
CA ARG A 95 -14.41 7.32 -19.77
C ARG A 95 -14.96 7.76 -18.40
N GLN A 96 -14.31 8.73 -17.74
CA GLN A 96 -14.66 9.19 -16.40
C GLN A 96 -15.55 10.44 -16.43
N GLY A 97 -15.86 11.01 -15.27
CA GLY A 97 -16.69 12.21 -15.16
C GLY A 97 -18.15 11.94 -15.49
N LYS A 98 -18.74 12.75 -16.39
CA LYS A 98 -20.15 12.56 -16.80
C LYS A 98 -20.38 11.35 -17.70
N ASN A 99 -19.31 10.75 -18.24
CA ASN A 99 -19.41 9.55 -19.07
C ASN A 99 -19.70 8.32 -18.21
N ASN A 100 -20.15 7.23 -18.83
CA ASN A 100 -20.54 5.99 -18.11
C ASN A 100 -21.49 6.25 -16.93
N LYS A 101 -22.41 7.23 -17.06
CA LYS A 101 -23.36 7.66 -16.04
C LYS A 101 -22.72 8.15 -14.73
N GLY A 102 -21.42 8.46 -14.72
CA GLY A 102 -20.71 8.86 -13.51
C GLY A 102 -20.02 7.73 -12.75
N MET A 103 -20.26 6.46 -13.08
CA MET A 103 -19.84 5.34 -12.21
C MET A 103 -18.38 4.89 -12.38
N PHE A 104 -17.69 5.34 -13.44
CA PHE A 104 -16.29 4.97 -13.64
C PHE A 104 -15.37 5.92 -12.87
N HIS A 105 -14.99 5.49 -11.68
CA HIS A 105 -13.96 6.10 -10.85
C HIS A 105 -13.30 5.01 -10.01
N GLU A 106 -12.04 5.23 -9.64
CA GLU A 106 -11.22 4.17 -9.05
C GLU A 106 -11.03 4.34 -7.54
N ALA A 107 -11.05 3.21 -6.83
CA ALA A 107 -10.85 3.13 -5.40
C ALA A 107 -9.46 3.65 -5.03
N LEU A 108 -8.44 3.29 -5.81
CA LEU A 108 -7.06 3.72 -5.56
C LEU A 108 -6.97 5.26 -5.50
N ALA A 109 -7.58 5.96 -6.45
CA ALA A 109 -7.56 7.42 -6.48
C ALA A 109 -8.38 8.02 -5.33
N ASN A 110 -9.59 7.51 -5.07
CA ASN A 110 -10.47 8.04 -4.02
C ASN A 110 -9.96 7.74 -2.60
N MET A 111 -9.62 6.48 -2.33
CA MET A 111 -9.08 6.03 -1.06
C MET A 111 -7.72 6.66 -0.80
N GLY A 112 -6.84 6.74 -1.81
CA GLY A 112 -5.55 7.43 -1.71
C GLY A 112 -5.70 8.91 -1.35
N ALA A 113 -6.63 9.62 -2.01
CA ALA A 113 -6.90 11.03 -1.71
C ALA A 113 -7.46 11.23 -0.30
N VAL A 114 -8.41 10.39 0.14
CA VAL A 114 -8.97 10.46 1.51
C VAL A 114 -7.89 10.14 2.54
N MET A 115 -7.12 9.07 2.33
CA MET A 115 -6.06 8.64 3.24
C MET A 115 -4.97 9.71 3.35
N GLY A 116 -4.44 10.21 2.23
CA GLY A 116 -3.38 11.21 2.19
C GLY A 116 -3.77 12.50 2.92
N ALA A 117 -5.00 12.98 2.69
CA ALA A 117 -5.52 14.15 3.39
C ALA A 117 -5.68 13.91 4.91
N SER A 118 -6.12 12.71 5.30
CA SER A 118 -6.29 12.35 6.72
C SER A 118 -4.95 12.32 7.45
N LEU A 119 -3.91 11.77 6.83
CA LEU A 119 -2.55 11.70 7.40
C LEU A 119 -1.93 13.06 7.71
N ILE A 120 -2.32 14.12 6.98
CA ILE A 120 -1.87 15.49 7.23
C ILE A 120 -2.82 16.32 8.10
N GLY A 121 -3.88 15.70 8.64
CA GLY A 121 -4.83 16.32 9.58
C GLY A 121 -6.05 16.98 8.94
N ILE A 122 -6.35 16.72 7.66
CA ILE A 122 -7.62 17.17 7.05
C ILE A 122 -8.70 16.13 7.33
N ASP A 123 -9.69 16.50 8.14
CA ASP A 123 -10.82 15.63 8.48
C ASP A 123 -11.82 15.53 7.31
N LYS A 124 -11.75 14.41 6.58
CA LYS A 124 -12.61 14.14 5.43
C LYS A 124 -14.03 13.68 5.81
N SER A 125 -14.30 13.41 7.07
CA SER A 125 -15.66 13.01 7.53
C SER A 125 -16.66 14.17 7.52
N LYS A 126 -16.18 15.42 7.43
CA LYS A 126 -17.03 16.63 7.47
C LYS A 126 -16.56 17.78 6.58
N GLN A 127 -15.59 17.54 5.69
CA GLN A 127 -15.06 18.60 4.83
C GLN A 127 -16.13 19.08 3.86
N ASN A 128 -16.39 20.40 3.87
CA ASN A 128 -17.41 21.07 3.05
C ASN A 128 -18.81 20.45 3.21
N GLY A 129 -19.13 19.95 4.41
CA GLY A 129 -20.42 19.32 4.70
C GLY A 129 -20.59 17.91 4.12
N MET A 130 -19.53 17.30 3.59
CA MET A 130 -19.54 15.94 3.05
C MET A 130 -18.71 14.99 3.92
N ASN A 131 -19.19 13.75 4.03
CA ASN A 131 -18.46 12.64 4.63
C ASN A 131 -17.89 11.75 3.52
N TYR A 132 -16.67 12.03 3.08
CA TYR A 132 -16.00 11.25 2.02
C TYR A 132 -15.63 9.83 2.47
N PRO A 133 -15.16 9.57 3.71
CA PRO A 133 -14.96 8.21 4.22
C PRO A 133 -16.21 7.33 4.08
N ALA A 134 -17.38 7.84 4.47
CA ALA A 134 -18.64 7.11 4.33
C ALA A 134 -18.98 6.73 2.87
N MET A 135 -18.50 7.51 1.88
CA MET A 135 -18.69 7.22 0.45
C MET A 135 -17.85 6.03 -0.03
N LEU A 136 -16.70 5.77 0.61
CA LEU A 136 -15.76 4.71 0.19
C LEU A 136 -16.35 3.30 0.30
N LYS A 137 -17.37 3.09 1.14
CA LYS A 137 -18.02 1.77 1.24
C LYS A 137 -18.65 1.32 -0.07
N ASN A 138 -18.93 2.20 -1.04
CA ASN A 138 -19.45 1.80 -2.34
C ASN A 138 -18.45 0.99 -3.18
N TYR A 139 -17.17 0.96 -2.81
CA TYR A 139 -16.19 0.02 -3.38
C TYR A 139 -16.29 -1.39 -2.81
N PHE A 140 -16.99 -1.59 -1.68
CA PHE A 140 -17.26 -2.92 -1.15
C PHE A 140 -18.29 -3.62 -2.03
N ASN A 141 -17.82 -4.61 -2.79
CA ASN A 141 -18.64 -5.24 -3.81
C ASN A 141 -19.56 -6.31 -3.21
N ARG A 142 -20.77 -5.89 -2.84
CA ARG A 142 -21.83 -6.79 -2.37
C ARG A 142 -22.65 -7.36 -3.54
N ASP A 143 -22.75 -6.61 -4.65
CA ASP A 143 -23.67 -6.94 -5.75
C ASP A 143 -23.23 -8.22 -6.48
N THR A 144 -21.92 -8.47 -6.59
CA THR A 144 -21.36 -9.71 -7.17
C THR A 144 -20.92 -10.72 -6.11
N LYS A 145 -21.21 -10.47 -4.83
CA LYS A 145 -20.87 -11.31 -3.67
C LYS A 145 -19.37 -11.52 -3.45
N TRP A 146 -18.51 -10.72 -4.07
CA TRP A 146 -17.07 -10.72 -3.78
C TRP A 146 -16.80 -10.34 -2.33
N ASN A 147 -17.61 -9.43 -1.78
CA ASN A 147 -17.58 -9.01 -0.38
C ASN A 147 -16.19 -8.57 0.09
N ILE A 148 -15.47 -7.91 -0.82
CA ILE A 148 -14.21 -7.22 -0.58
C ILE A 148 -14.25 -5.84 -1.26
N MET A 149 -13.30 -4.96 -0.95
CA MET A 149 -13.10 -3.72 -1.70
C MET A 149 -12.57 -4.03 -3.09
N MET A 150 -13.19 -3.43 -4.09
CA MET A 150 -12.80 -3.53 -5.49
C MET A 150 -12.36 -2.18 -6.03
N ASN A 151 -11.52 -2.18 -7.06
CA ASN A 151 -11.06 -0.92 -7.65
C ASN A 151 -12.18 -0.09 -8.29
N ASN A 152 -13.23 -0.72 -8.80
CA ASN A 152 -14.41 -0.03 -9.34
C ASN A 152 -15.66 -0.33 -8.51
N THR A 153 -16.70 0.51 -8.59
CA THR A 153 -17.94 0.29 -7.84
C THR A 153 -18.83 -0.81 -8.44
N ALA A 154 -18.66 -1.14 -9.73
CA ALA A 154 -19.51 -2.10 -10.40
C ALA A 154 -18.82 -2.84 -11.57
N PRO A 155 -19.27 -4.07 -11.90
CA PRO A 155 -18.70 -4.84 -13.01
C PRO A 155 -18.92 -4.20 -14.39
N GLU A 156 -19.93 -3.33 -14.55
CA GLU A 156 -20.23 -2.66 -15.83
C GLU A 156 -19.08 -1.79 -16.34
N VAL A 157 -18.21 -1.31 -15.44
CA VAL A 157 -17.04 -0.49 -15.78
C VAL A 157 -15.72 -1.19 -15.47
N ALA A 158 -15.75 -2.47 -15.11
CA ALA A 158 -14.57 -3.27 -14.77
C ALA A 158 -13.49 -3.27 -15.87
N LEU A 159 -13.91 -3.33 -17.14
CA LEU A 159 -13.00 -3.37 -18.28
C LEU A 159 -12.45 -2.00 -18.68
N LEU A 160 -12.95 -0.91 -18.08
CA LEU A 160 -12.48 0.45 -18.35
C LEU A 160 -11.24 0.80 -17.52
N GLY A 161 -10.94 0.05 -16.45
CA GLY A 161 -9.77 0.25 -15.61
C GLY A 161 -9.09 -1.06 -15.23
N GLY A 162 -8.30 -1.02 -14.16
CA GLY A 162 -7.72 -2.20 -13.53
C GLY A 162 -8.70 -2.96 -12.63
N GLY A 163 -8.46 -4.26 -12.41
CA GLY A 163 -9.16 -5.11 -11.43
C GLY A 163 -10.37 -5.89 -11.94
N TYR A 164 -11.23 -6.29 -10.99
CA TYR A 164 -12.46 -7.07 -11.19
C TYR A 164 -12.24 -8.51 -11.66
N GLY A 165 -11.44 -9.26 -10.91
CA GLY A 165 -11.22 -10.68 -11.22
C GLY A 165 -10.46 -10.87 -12.51
N ARG A 166 -9.43 -10.05 -12.70
CA ARG A 166 -8.51 -10.14 -13.84
C ARG A 166 -7.08 -9.91 -13.39
N ASP A 167 -6.87 -8.88 -12.60
CA ASP A 167 -5.56 -8.38 -12.19
C ASP A 167 -5.53 -8.35 -10.65
N TRP A 168 -4.80 -9.28 -10.03
CA TRP A 168 -4.99 -9.59 -8.60
C TRP A 168 -4.63 -8.43 -7.69
N TRP A 169 -3.57 -7.68 -7.98
CA TRP A 169 -3.19 -6.57 -7.10
C TRP A 169 -4.29 -5.49 -7.04
N TYR A 170 -5.04 -5.26 -8.12
CA TYR A 170 -6.19 -4.35 -8.11
C TYR A 170 -7.39 -4.91 -7.31
N ASP A 171 -7.48 -6.23 -7.13
CA ASP A 171 -8.49 -6.85 -6.28
C ASP A 171 -8.05 -6.84 -4.80
N VAL A 172 -6.74 -6.76 -4.52
CA VAL A 172 -6.18 -6.82 -3.15
C VAL A 172 -5.89 -5.44 -2.58
N TYR A 173 -5.22 -4.56 -3.32
CA TYR A 173 -4.72 -3.28 -2.83
C TYR A 173 -5.80 -2.31 -2.30
N PRO A 174 -7.03 -2.23 -2.88
CA PRO A 174 -8.12 -1.46 -2.26
C PRO A 174 -8.45 -1.89 -0.83
N ASN A 175 -8.24 -3.16 -0.49
CA ASN A 175 -8.47 -3.67 0.86
C ASN A 175 -7.34 -3.23 1.82
N VAL A 176 -6.11 -3.16 1.32
CA VAL A 176 -4.97 -2.60 2.07
C VAL A 176 -5.25 -1.14 2.42
N LEU A 177 -5.62 -0.32 1.43
CA LEU A 177 -6.00 1.08 1.64
C LEU A 177 -7.18 1.24 2.59
N PHE A 178 -8.21 0.42 2.43
CA PHE A 178 -9.41 0.53 3.26
C PHE A 178 -9.14 0.31 4.76
N TYR A 179 -8.33 -0.69 5.10
CA TYR A 179 -7.95 -0.93 6.49
C TYR A 179 -7.14 0.21 7.09
N ALA A 180 -6.27 0.85 6.29
CA ALA A 180 -5.55 2.05 6.73
C ALA A 180 -6.51 3.23 7.00
N ILE A 181 -7.54 3.38 6.16
CA ILE A 181 -8.59 4.38 6.35
C ILE A 181 -9.45 4.06 7.58
N CYS A 182 -9.73 2.78 7.86
CA CYS A 182 -10.40 2.38 9.10
C CYS A 182 -9.65 2.80 10.37
N GLU A 183 -8.30 2.88 10.33
CA GLU A 183 -7.52 3.40 11.46
C GLU A 183 -7.69 4.92 11.62
N GLN A 184 -7.86 5.67 10.53
CA GLN A 184 -8.09 7.11 10.57
C GLN A 184 -9.53 7.46 10.99
N TYR A 185 -10.49 6.59 10.68
CA TYR A 185 -11.91 6.78 10.96
C TYR A 185 -12.52 5.59 11.72
N PRO A 186 -12.09 5.32 12.97
CA PRO A 186 -12.47 4.12 13.71
C PRO A 186 -13.96 4.04 14.07
N ASN A 187 -14.66 5.18 14.04
CA ASN A 187 -16.09 5.28 14.37
C ASN A 187 -16.98 5.52 13.13
N GLU A 188 -16.43 5.43 11.91
CA GLU A 188 -17.21 5.61 10.70
C GLU A 188 -18.23 4.48 10.56
N LYS A 189 -19.45 4.84 10.17
CA LYS A 189 -20.54 3.87 10.09
C LYS A 189 -20.20 2.83 9.02
N ASP A 190 -20.56 1.58 9.30
CA ASP A 190 -20.38 0.40 8.45
C ASP A 190 -18.94 -0.14 8.32
N PHE A 191 -17.91 0.62 8.68
CA PHE A 191 -16.51 0.22 8.45
C PHE A 191 -16.14 -1.08 9.18
N ASP A 192 -16.58 -1.26 10.42
CA ASP A 192 -16.23 -2.45 11.21
C ASP A 192 -16.75 -3.75 10.62
N TRP A 193 -18.02 -3.81 10.23
CA TRP A 193 -18.59 -5.04 9.66
C TRP A 193 -18.04 -5.31 8.26
N ILE A 194 -17.75 -4.26 7.48
CA ILE A 194 -17.11 -4.37 6.16
C ILE A 194 -15.70 -4.93 6.30
N ALA A 195 -14.88 -4.36 7.20
CA ALA A 195 -13.54 -4.86 7.48
C ALA A 195 -13.59 -6.32 7.95
N LYS A 196 -14.53 -6.67 8.83
CA LYS A 196 -14.73 -8.07 9.26
C LYS A 196 -15.08 -8.99 8.09
N SER A 197 -15.95 -8.56 7.17
CA SER A 197 -16.30 -9.32 5.97
C SER A 197 -15.09 -9.56 5.08
N ILE A 198 -14.26 -8.54 4.86
CA ILE A 198 -13.02 -8.65 4.09
C ILE A 198 -12.09 -9.68 4.74
N ALA A 199 -11.86 -9.59 6.05
CA ALA A 199 -11.02 -10.54 6.78
C ALA A 199 -11.49 -12.00 6.61
N GLU A 200 -12.80 -12.24 6.70
CA GLU A 200 -13.37 -13.58 6.50
C GLU A 200 -13.20 -14.08 5.07
N GLN A 201 -13.34 -13.21 4.06
CA GLN A 201 -13.11 -13.57 2.65
C GLN A 201 -11.64 -13.90 2.39
N PHE A 202 -10.72 -13.06 2.87
CA PHE A 202 -9.29 -13.29 2.74
C PHE A 202 -8.83 -14.54 3.49
N TYR A 203 -9.35 -14.80 4.69
CA TYR A 203 -8.99 -15.98 5.48
C TYR A 203 -9.47 -17.29 4.84
N LYS A 204 -10.69 -17.30 4.29
CA LYS A 204 -11.19 -18.43 3.51
C LYS A 204 -10.39 -18.61 2.21
N ALA A 205 -9.97 -17.52 1.56
CA ALA A 205 -9.10 -17.60 0.39
C ALA A 205 -7.73 -18.21 0.73
N ASP A 206 -7.10 -17.77 1.83
CA ASP A 206 -5.85 -18.37 2.35
C ASP A 206 -6.00 -19.88 2.57
N SER A 207 -7.11 -20.31 3.17
CA SER A 207 -7.41 -21.74 3.41
C SER A 207 -7.48 -22.56 2.12
N ILE A 208 -7.98 -21.97 1.03
CA ILE A 208 -8.12 -22.64 -0.28
C ILE A 208 -6.80 -22.60 -1.05
N LEU A 209 -6.10 -21.47 -1.01
CA LEU A 209 -4.79 -21.29 -1.63
C LEU A 209 -3.78 -22.26 -1.02
N ASN A 210 -3.85 -22.47 0.30
CA ASN A 210 -3.01 -23.41 1.04
C ASN A 210 -1.51 -23.26 0.67
N GLY A 211 -1.04 -22.01 0.67
CA GLY A 211 0.32 -21.63 0.30
C GLY A 211 0.61 -21.53 -1.20
N ASN A 212 -0.33 -21.86 -2.08
CA ASN A 212 -0.16 -21.77 -3.53
C ASN A 212 -0.80 -20.50 -4.12
N TYR A 213 0.01 -19.45 -4.27
CA TYR A 213 -0.39 -18.18 -4.90
C TYR A 213 -0.05 -18.13 -6.41
N ASN A 214 0.26 -19.26 -7.06
CA ASN A 214 0.69 -19.30 -8.46
C ASN A 214 -0.48 -19.15 -9.46
N TYR A 215 -1.18 -18.01 -9.37
CA TYR A 215 -2.41 -17.69 -10.09
C TYR A 215 -2.43 -16.22 -10.52
N SER A 216 -3.18 -15.94 -11.58
CA SER A 216 -3.31 -14.57 -12.11
C SER A 216 -4.19 -13.70 -11.22
N TYR A 217 -5.20 -14.31 -10.59
CA TYR A 217 -6.05 -13.70 -9.58
C TYR A 217 -6.81 -14.76 -8.78
N PHE A 218 -7.54 -14.34 -7.75
CA PHE A 218 -8.48 -15.18 -7.00
C PHE A 218 -9.90 -14.62 -7.13
N ASP A 219 -10.87 -15.43 -7.57
CA ASP A 219 -12.27 -15.06 -7.60
C ASP A 219 -12.85 -15.24 -6.18
N TYR A 220 -13.02 -14.14 -5.45
CA TYR A 220 -13.54 -14.13 -4.08
C TYR A 220 -15.06 -14.39 -4.00
N GLY A 221 -15.79 -14.22 -5.11
CA GLY A 221 -17.21 -14.56 -5.17
C GLY A 221 -17.43 -16.07 -5.26
N GLN A 222 -16.59 -16.75 -6.02
CA GLN A 222 -16.63 -18.22 -6.18
C GLN A 222 -15.70 -18.97 -5.23
N MET A 223 -14.78 -18.26 -4.58
CA MET A 223 -13.69 -18.81 -3.77
C MET A 223 -12.81 -19.76 -4.58
N LYS A 224 -12.34 -19.30 -5.74
CA LYS A 224 -11.54 -20.10 -6.67
C LYS A 224 -10.31 -19.36 -7.15
N PRO A 225 -9.13 -20.00 -7.15
CA PRO A 225 -7.96 -19.45 -7.81
C PRO A 225 -8.11 -19.54 -9.34
N MET A 226 -7.66 -18.52 -10.05
CA MET A 226 -7.92 -18.36 -11.49
C MET A 226 -6.63 -18.03 -12.26
N LYS A 227 -6.56 -18.45 -13.52
CA LYS A 227 -5.50 -18.08 -14.46
C LYS A 227 -6.09 -17.40 -15.69
N ASN A 228 -5.40 -16.40 -16.19
CA ASN A 228 -5.73 -15.71 -17.43
C ASN A 228 -4.43 -15.28 -18.15
N GLN A 229 -4.53 -14.32 -19.07
CA GLN A 229 -3.39 -13.80 -19.85
C GLN A 229 -2.38 -12.99 -19.02
N ILE A 230 -2.77 -12.48 -17.85
CA ILE A 230 -1.84 -11.86 -16.91
C ILE A 230 -1.10 -12.99 -16.20
N CYS A 231 0.19 -12.81 -15.99
CA CYS A 231 1.03 -13.78 -15.29
C CYS A 231 0.49 -14.11 -13.88
N ALA A 232 1.10 -15.10 -13.23
CA ALA A 232 0.86 -15.32 -11.82
C ALA A 232 1.39 -14.15 -10.96
N GLN A 233 0.55 -13.65 -10.05
CA GLN A 233 0.87 -12.53 -9.16
C GLN A 233 1.08 -13.05 -7.73
N GLN A 234 2.18 -13.76 -7.52
CA GLN A 234 2.43 -14.42 -6.23
C GLN A 234 2.71 -13.40 -5.11
N ASP A 235 3.06 -12.15 -5.44
CA ASP A 235 3.15 -11.04 -4.49
C ASP A 235 1.80 -10.60 -3.91
N ALA A 236 0.66 -11.07 -4.44
CA ALA A 236 -0.65 -10.93 -3.82
C ALA A 236 -0.68 -11.51 -2.38
N ALA A 237 0.19 -12.47 -2.09
CA ALA A 237 0.39 -13.01 -0.74
C ALA A 237 0.79 -11.92 0.27
N ALA A 238 1.58 -10.92 -0.13
CA ALA A 238 1.93 -9.79 0.73
C ALA A 238 0.70 -8.97 1.13
N GLY A 239 -0.18 -8.70 0.17
CA GLY A 239 -1.43 -7.97 0.42
C GLY A 239 -2.43 -8.76 1.26
N HIS A 240 -2.54 -10.08 1.04
CA HIS A 240 -3.33 -10.96 1.91
C HIS A 240 -2.81 -10.95 3.33
N ALA A 241 -1.50 -11.09 3.50
CA ALA A 241 -0.88 -11.08 4.81
C ALA A 241 -1.12 -9.76 5.54
N TRP A 242 -0.97 -8.64 4.84
CA TRP A 242 -1.19 -7.32 5.43
C TRP A 242 -2.65 -7.14 5.89
N VAL A 243 -3.63 -7.49 5.06
CA VAL A 243 -5.07 -7.38 5.39
C VAL A 243 -5.42 -8.26 6.59
N LEU A 244 -4.96 -9.51 6.60
CA LEU A 244 -5.23 -10.45 7.69
C LEU A 244 -4.52 -10.03 8.98
N TYR A 245 -3.31 -9.50 8.90
CA TYR A 245 -2.61 -8.99 10.07
C TYR A 245 -3.30 -7.75 10.65
N ALA A 246 -3.72 -6.80 9.79
CA ALA A 246 -4.51 -5.65 10.22
C ALA A 246 -5.84 -6.07 10.87
N ALA A 247 -6.51 -7.08 10.31
CA ALA A 247 -7.70 -7.68 10.91
C ALA A 247 -7.44 -8.31 12.28
N TYR A 248 -6.32 -9.01 12.44
CA TYR A 248 -5.89 -9.55 13.73
C TYR A 248 -5.68 -8.42 14.76
N LYS A 249 -4.98 -7.35 14.40
CA LYS A 249 -4.76 -6.19 15.29
C LYS A 249 -6.08 -5.51 15.68
N LYS A 250 -7.03 -5.42 14.75
CA LYS A 250 -8.33 -4.77 14.98
C LYS A 250 -9.31 -5.63 15.78
N PHE A 251 -9.40 -6.93 15.50
CA PHE A 251 -10.44 -7.82 16.04
C PHE A 251 -9.95 -8.86 17.04
N GLY A 252 -8.63 -9.05 17.18
CA GLY A 252 -8.02 -10.01 18.12
C GLY A 252 -8.16 -11.49 17.74
N ASP A 253 -8.79 -11.81 16.60
CA ASP A 253 -9.00 -13.20 16.16
C ASP A 253 -7.71 -13.82 15.62
N LYS A 254 -7.17 -14.80 16.36
CA LYS A 254 -5.90 -15.46 16.04
C LYS A 254 -5.94 -16.23 14.71
N ARG A 255 -7.11 -16.56 14.17
CA ARG A 255 -7.22 -17.19 12.84
C ARG A 255 -6.64 -16.28 11.75
N TYR A 256 -6.85 -14.97 11.86
CA TYR A 256 -6.30 -14.02 10.90
C TYR A 256 -4.78 -13.88 11.04
N LEU A 257 -4.24 -13.93 12.26
CA LEU A 257 -2.79 -13.99 12.46
C LEU A 257 -2.19 -15.23 11.78
N GLN A 258 -2.82 -16.40 11.94
CA GLN A 258 -2.36 -17.62 11.28
C GLN A 258 -2.40 -17.48 9.75
N GLY A 259 -3.48 -16.94 9.18
CA GLY A 259 -3.56 -16.70 7.74
C GLY A 259 -2.52 -15.70 7.23
N ALA A 260 -2.20 -14.66 8.02
CA ALA A 260 -1.12 -13.74 7.68
C ALA A 260 0.26 -14.42 7.65
N ILE A 261 0.54 -15.28 8.62
CA ILE A 261 1.77 -16.09 8.66
C ILE A 261 1.83 -17.05 7.46
N ASN A 262 0.72 -17.71 7.11
CA ASN A 262 0.63 -18.62 5.97
C ASN A 262 0.96 -17.89 4.66
N ALA A 263 0.35 -16.72 4.45
CA ALA A 263 0.56 -15.90 3.26
C ALA A 263 2.03 -15.40 3.17
N MET A 264 2.62 -14.92 4.27
CA MET A 264 4.05 -14.53 4.28
C MET A 264 4.99 -15.71 4.03
N THR A 265 4.68 -16.89 4.59
CA THR A 265 5.45 -18.11 4.35
C THR A 265 5.38 -18.51 2.87
N ALA A 266 4.21 -18.39 2.25
CA ALA A 266 4.04 -18.64 0.82
C ALA A 266 4.86 -17.65 -0.02
N LEU A 267 4.80 -16.36 0.31
CA LEU A 267 5.56 -15.31 -0.38
C LEU A 267 7.07 -15.58 -0.32
N GLU A 268 7.61 -15.82 0.87
CA GLU A 268 9.03 -16.07 1.09
C GLU A 268 9.50 -17.38 0.46
N SER A 269 8.63 -18.38 0.32
CA SER A 269 8.99 -19.68 -0.29
C SER A 269 9.43 -19.56 -1.76
N ASN A 270 9.03 -18.48 -2.45
CA ASN A 270 9.39 -18.23 -3.83
C ASN A 270 10.92 -18.20 -4.02
N LYS A 271 11.37 -18.78 -5.14
CA LYS A 271 12.80 -18.86 -5.52
C LYS A 271 13.21 -17.75 -6.48
N ILE A 272 12.24 -17.18 -7.16
CA ILE A 272 12.40 -16.05 -8.08
C ILE A 272 11.66 -14.83 -7.50
N ASN A 273 12.01 -13.64 -7.95
CA ASN A 273 11.33 -12.41 -7.57
C ASN A 273 9.90 -12.41 -8.14
N PRO A 274 8.86 -12.55 -7.28
CA PRO A 274 7.48 -12.64 -7.73
C PRO A 274 6.79 -11.27 -7.83
N THR A 275 7.52 -10.18 -7.63
CA THR A 275 6.96 -8.82 -7.65
C THR A 275 6.21 -8.59 -8.96
N TYR A 276 4.99 -8.08 -8.86
CA TYR A 276 4.19 -7.65 -10.00
C TYR A 276 4.10 -6.13 -10.05
N GLU A 277 3.71 -5.47 -8.96
CA GLU A 277 3.42 -4.02 -9.03
C GLU A 277 3.81 -3.29 -7.72
N LEU A 278 3.07 -3.50 -6.64
CA LEU A 278 3.17 -2.64 -5.44
C LEU A 278 3.13 -3.40 -4.10
N LEU A 279 2.72 -4.67 -4.10
CA LEU A 279 2.46 -5.39 -2.85
C LEU A 279 3.75 -5.88 -2.16
N MET A 280 4.83 -6.11 -2.90
CA MET A 280 6.11 -6.60 -2.34
C MET A 280 6.67 -5.72 -1.20
N PRO A 281 6.74 -4.37 -1.33
CA PRO A 281 7.13 -3.50 -0.22
C PRO A 281 6.33 -3.73 1.08
N PHE A 282 5.03 -3.99 0.98
CA PHE A 282 4.19 -4.31 2.15
C PHE A 282 4.56 -5.65 2.78
N GLY A 283 4.99 -6.62 1.97
CA GLY A 283 5.54 -7.89 2.45
C GLY A 283 6.82 -7.68 3.26
N ALA A 284 7.75 -6.85 2.76
CA ALA A 284 8.98 -6.53 3.48
C ALA A 284 8.71 -5.83 4.83
N TYR A 285 7.82 -4.84 4.84
CA TYR A 285 7.35 -4.17 6.06
C TYR A 285 6.75 -5.17 7.05
N LEU A 286 5.86 -6.03 6.57
CA LEU A 286 5.15 -6.96 7.43
C LEU A 286 6.08 -8.06 7.97
N ALA A 287 7.06 -8.51 7.19
CA ALA A 287 8.10 -9.41 7.66
C ALA A 287 8.86 -8.82 8.87
N ALA A 288 9.37 -7.59 8.73
CA ALA A 288 10.07 -6.90 9.82
C ALA A 288 9.17 -6.74 11.05
N ARG A 289 7.92 -6.29 10.84
CA ARG A 289 6.94 -6.10 11.91
C ARG A 289 6.57 -7.40 12.63
N MET A 290 6.31 -8.48 11.91
CA MET A 290 5.93 -9.77 12.50
C MET A 290 7.10 -10.43 13.21
N ASN A 291 8.34 -10.25 12.74
CA ASN A 291 9.52 -10.75 13.45
C ASN A 291 9.61 -10.14 14.86
N VAL A 292 9.36 -8.84 14.98
CA VAL A 292 9.35 -8.14 16.28
C VAL A 292 8.09 -8.46 17.09
N GLU A 293 6.90 -8.30 16.50
CA GLU A 293 5.65 -8.36 17.25
C GLU A 293 5.19 -9.80 17.55
N GLN A 294 5.59 -10.79 16.73
CA GLN A 294 5.07 -12.17 16.78
C GLN A 294 6.18 -13.23 16.90
N GLY A 295 7.46 -12.84 16.88
CA GLY A 295 8.58 -13.77 16.99
C GLY A 295 8.78 -14.67 15.77
N THR A 296 8.29 -14.26 14.59
CA THR A 296 8.62 -14.93 13.32
C THR A 296 10.07 -14.65 12.92
N ASN A 297 10.54 -15.28 11.85
CA ASN A 297 11.90 -15.08 11.34
C ASN A 297 11.91 -14.97 9.81
N PHE A 298 11.02 -14.15 9.26
CA PHE A 298 10.96 -13.87 7.83
C PHE A 298 12.20 -13.07 7.37
N ASP A 299 12.68 -13.37 6.17
CA ASP A 299 13.85 -12.79 5.52
C ASP A 299 13.51 -11.41 4.93
N VAL A 300 13.67 -10.38 5.78
CA VAL A 300 13.47 -8.97 5.40
C VAL A 300 14.41 -8.56 4.27
N GLN A 301 15.67 -9.03 4.28
CA GLN A 301 16.68 -8.68 3.26
C GLN A 301 16.23 -9.13 1.89
N LYS A 302 15.70 -10.36 1.79
CA LYS A 302 15.21 -10.93 0.54
C LYS A 302 14.01 -10.16 -0.02
N LEU A 303 13.02 -9.84 0.82
CA LEU A 303 11.82 -9.12 0.38
C LEU A 303 12.13 -7.66 -0.01
N LEU A 304 13.05 -7.00 0.71
CA LEU A 304 13.56 -5.69 0.31
C LEU A 304 14.38 -5.79 -0.99
N GLY A 305 15.26 -6.78 -1.13
CA GLY A 305 15.99 -7.02 -2.38
C GLY A 305 15.03 -7.16 -3.57
N TRP A 306 13.98 -7.98 -3.44
CA TRP A 306 12.95 -8.11 -4.46
C TRP A 306 12.16 -6.83 -4.75
N THR A 307 11.94 -5.99 -3.73
CA THR A 307 11.30 -4.69 -3.88
C THR A 307 12.14 -3.74 -4.74
N PHE A 308 13.45 -3.70 -4.53
CA PHE A 308 14.32 -2.71 -5.16
C PHE A 308 14.96 -3.20 -6.47
N ASP A 309 15.43 -4.45 -6.54
CA ASP A 309 16.42 -4.89 -7.53
C ASP A 309 15.94 -4.91 -8.99
N GLY A 310 14.68 -4.65 -9.32
CA GLY A 310 14.26 -4.64 -10.73
C GLY A 310 14.21 -6.04 -11.37
N THR A 311 14.31 -7.10 -10.57
CA THR A 311 14.46 -8.50 -11.03
C THR A 311 13.13 -9.25 -11.14
N ALA A 312 12.01 -8.54 -11.05
CA ALA A 312 10.67 -9.10 -11.18
C ALA A 312 10.56 -9.94 -12.47
N VAL A 313 10.18 -11.22 -12.33
CA VAL A 313 10.14 -12.14 -13.48
C VAL A 313 8.89 -11.94 -14.30
N CYS A 314 7.74 -11.75 -13.64
CA CYS A 314 6.51 -11.51 -14.39
C CYS A 314 6.54 -10.13 -15.08
N ARG A 315 6.81 -9.08 -14.29
CA ARG A 315 6.86 -7.72 -14.80
C ARG A 315 8.32 -7.34 -14.99
N GLU A 316 8.87 -7.79 -16.11
CA GLU A 316 10.29 -7.67 -16.40
C GLU A 316 10.83 -6.25 -16.15
N GLY A 317 11.92 -6.18 -15.41
CA GLY A 317 12.58 -4.92 -15.07
C GLY A 317 11.87 -4.07 -14.02
N TRP A 318 10.77 -4.53 -13.43
CA TRP A 318 10.03 -3.76 -12.43
C TRP A 318 10.74 -3.70 -11.08
N GLY A 319 10.97 -2.49 -10.57
CA GLY A 319 11.63 -2.22 -9.30
C GLY A 319 11.94 -0.74 -9.11
N VAL A 320 12.97 -0.44 -8.33
CA VAL A 320 13.42 0.94 -8.11
C VAL A 320 14.48 1.29 -9.15
N LEU A 321 14.23 2.38 -9.87
CA LEU A 321 15.11 2.91 -10.90
C LEU A 321 16.31 3.63 -10.28
N THR A 322 17.42 3.62 -11.00
CA THR A 322 18.69 4.26 -10.61
C THR A 322 19.32 4.97 -11.80
N GLY A 323 20.10 6.02 -11.52
CA GLY A 323 20.89 6.73 -12.52
C GLY A 323 20.24 8.02 -13.04
N LYS A 324 20.67 8.43 -14.24
CA LYS A 324 20.26 9.71 -14.85
C LYS A 324 19.63 9.51 -16.22
N TRP A 325 18.40 9.96 -16.40
CA TRP A 325 17.68 9.88 -17.67
C TRP A 325 17.41 11.28 -18.20
N ASN A 326 17.82 11.56 -19.44
CA ASN A 326 17.71 12.87 -20.07
C ASN A 326 18.24 14.03 -19.19
N GLY A 327 19.30 13.77 -18.42
CA GLY A 327 19.93 14.74 -17.51
C GLY A 327 19.27 14.90 -16.14
N TYR A 328 18.18 14.19 -15.85
CA TYR A 328 17.52 14.17 -14.55
C TYR A 328 17.96 12.95 -13.74
N ASP A 329 18.27 13.14 -12.46
CA ASP A 329 18.39 12.04 -11.51
C ASP A 329 17.00 11.42 -11.27
N ILE A 330 16.88 10.12 -11.51
CA ILE A 330 15.63 9.37 -11.37
C ILE A 330 15.73 8.31 -10.27
N SER A 331 16.83 8.32 -9.51
CA SER A 331 17.08 7.35 -8.45
C SER A 331 15.99 7.41 -7.39
N GLY A 332 15.47 6.25 -6.99
CA GLY A 332 14.38 6.14 -6.01
C GLY A 332 12.97 6.16 -6.60
N VAL A 333 12.82 6.37 -7.91
CA VAL A 333 11.53 6.25 -8.62
C VAL A 333 11.22 4.77 -8.84
N VAL A 334 9.99 4.33 -8.61
CA VAL A 334 9.55 2.95 -8.92
C VAL A 334 9.08 2.89 -10.36
N GLY A 335 9.44 1.85 -11.11
CA GLY A 335 9.02 1.69 -12.50
C GLY A 335 9.65 0.49 -13.20
N SER A 336 9.63 0.49 -14.54
CA SER A 336 10.32 -0.53 -15.34
C SER A 336 11.66 -0.01 -15.84
N THR A 337 12.67 -0.87 -15.76
CA THR A 337 14.02 -0.62 -16.28
C THR A 337 14.19 -0.99 -17.77
N VAL A 338 13.27 -1.77 -18.34
CA VAL A 338 13.42 -2.34 -19.69
C VAL A 338 12.28 -2.01 -20.66
N ASP A 339 11.07 -1.75 -20.15
CA ASP A 339 9.89 -1.54 -20.99
C ASP A 339 10.01 -0.26 -21.82
N HIS A 340 10.09 -0.39 -23.15
CA HIS A 340 10.32 0.69 -24.11
C HIS A 340 11.53 1.60 -23.78
N GLY A 341 12.56 1.06 -23.12
CA GLY A 341 13.73 1.83 -22.67
C GLY A 341 13.62 2.37 -21.24
N GLY A 342 12.56 2.01 -20.52
CA GLY A 342 12.31 2.30 -19.12
C GLY A 342 11.38 3.49 -18.89
N TYR A 343 10.60 3.43 -17.81
CA TYR A 343 9.74 4.53 -17.36
C TYR A 343 9.56 4.51 -15.84
N GLY A 344 9.40 5.70 -15.26
CA GLY A 344 8.97 5.86 -13.87
C GLY A 344 7.45 5.83 -13.75
N PHE A 345 6.95 5.19 -12.70
CA PHE A 345 5.53 5.08 -12.41
C PHE A 345 5.20 5.82 -11.11
N LEU A 346 4.52 6.97 -11.29
CA LEU A 346 4.36 7.97 -10.24
C LEU A 346 3.61 7.43 -9.01
N MET A 347 2.51 6.70 -9.22
CA MET A 347 1.70 6.15 -8.13
C MET A 347 2.55 5.24 -7.23
N ASN A 348 3.24 4.26 -7.82
CA ASN A 348 4.05 3.32 -7.07
C ASN A 348 5.24 3.98 -6.38
N THR A 349 5.77 5.05 -6.97
CA THR A 349 6.85 5.83 -6.35
C THR A 349 6.40 6.44 -5.02
N PHE A 350 5.18 6.98 -4.96
CA PHE A 350 4.64 7.53 -3.72
C PHE A 350 4.14 6.44 -2.78
N ASP A 351 3.45 5.45 -3.30
CA ASP A 351 2.85 4.39 -2.49
C ASP A 351 3.89 3.47 -1.84
N ALA A 352 5.07 3.28 -2.47
CA ALA A 352 6.15 2.50 -1.88
C ALA A 352 6.71 3.13 -0.59
N ALA A 353 6.65 4.46 -0.43
CA ALA A 353 7.10 5.12 0.79
C ALA A 353 6.29 4.69 2.01
N TRP A 354 5.00 4.35 1.82
CA TRP A 354 4.09 4.01 2.91
C TRP A 354 4.53 2.78 3.70
N PRO A 355 4.85 1.61 3.10
CA PRO A 355 5.41 0.48 3.83
C PRO A 355 6.92 0.60 4.09
N LEU A 356 7.70 1.28 3.22
CA LEU A 356 9.15 1.33 3.38
C LEU A 356 9.57 2.10 4.64
N VAL A 357 9.09 3.33 4.84
CA VAL A 357 9.52 4.18 5.96
C VAL A 357 9.26 3.52 7.33
N PRO A 358 8.06 2.94 7.59
CA PRO A 358 7.82 2.24 8.85
C PRO A 358 8.63 0.96 9.06
N THR A 359 9.23 0.36 8.00
CA THR A 359 10.10 -0.82 8.15
C THR A 359 11.25 -0.56 9.10
N VAL A 360 11.84 0.64 9.04
CA VAL A 360 12.99 1.04 9.89
C VAL A 360 12.65 1.03 11.38
N ARG A 361 11.37 1.21 11.75
CA ARG A 361 10.92 1.11 13.14
C ARG A 361 11.07 -0.32 13.68
N TYR A 362 10.90 -1.32 12.82
CA TYR A 362 10.90 -2.74 13.19
C TYR A 362 12.24 -3.42 12.89
N ASP A 363 12.98 -2.93 11.90
CA ASP A 363 14.35 -3.37 11.62
C ASP A 363 15.25 -2.16 11.31
N PRO A 364 15.86 -1.55 12.35
CA PRO A 364 16.72 -0.37 12.19
C PRO A 364 18.02 -0.65 11.44
N ALA A 365 18.33 -1.91 11.12
CA ALA A 365 19.49 -2.24 10.30
C ALA A 365 19.36 -1.71 8.86
N TYR A 366 18.16 -1.35 8.41
CA TYR A 366 17.92 -0.79 7.07
C TYR A 366 17.79 0.74 7.04
N ALA A 367 18.06 1.44 8.15
CA ALA A 367 17.88 2.89 8.24
C ALA A 367 18.60 3.64 7.11
N ASN A 368 19.88 3.32 6.87
CA ASN A 368 20.65 3.95 5.79
C ASN A 368 20.09 3.66 4.39
N ALA A 369 19.53 2.47 4.16
CA ALA A 369 19.04 2.06 2.85
C ALA A 369 17.66 2.65 2.52
N ILE A 370 16.85 2.94 3.54
CA ILE A 370 15.47 3.43 3.37
C ILE A 370 15.40 4.96 3.46
N GLY A 371 16.22 5.58 4.31
CA GLY A 371 16.24 7.04 4.51
C GLY A 371 16.31 7.45 5.96
#